data_AF-A0A528C586-F1
#
_entry.id   AF-A0A528C586-F1
#
_cell.length_a   1.000
_cell.length_b   1.000
_cell.length_c   1.000
_cell.angle_alpha   90.00
_cell.angle_beta   90.00
_cell.angle_gamma   90.00
#
_symmetry.space_group_name_H-M   'P 1'
#
loop_
_entity.id
_entity.type
_entity.pdbx_description
1 polymer ?
#
loop_
_entity_poly.entity_id
_entity_poly.type
_entity_poly.pdbx_seq_one_letter_code
_entity_poly.pdbx_strand_id
1 'polypeptide(L)'
;MPTSELKIEDTWYVAGMAGTGSNTFVGKDIFVPEHRTMLISEMISGFSRSDHSDEPLYRAPLITALPLGICAAAVGMAEAAFDLTLENLERGRPIVTSLYTDARQSPSYQLNLADTRGLIDSARLHTMRAASDIDRSVSDGTSMTDLERARVRLD
;
A
#
# COMPACT_ATOMS: atom_id res chain seq x y z
N MET A 1 -24.12 -1.16 -4.45
CA MET A 1 -25.17 -1.63 -3.52
C MET A 1 -24.92 -1.02 -2.14
N PRO A 2 -25.97 -0.59 -1.43
CA PRO A 2 -25.91 -0.18 -0.03
C PRO A 2 -25.51 -1.33 0.91
N THR A 3 -24.84 -1.02 2.01
CA THR A 3 -24.50 -2.01 3.05
C THR A 3 -25.72 -2.61 3.74
N SER A 4 -26.86 -1.91 3.74
CA SER A 4 -28.14 -2.42 4.27
C SER A 4 -28.72 -3.62 3.52
N GLU A 5 -28.24 -3.87 2.29
CA GLU A 5 -28.64 -5.03 1.47
C GLU A 5 -27.71 -6.23 1.69
N LEU A 6 -26.64 -6.08 2.49
CA LEU A 6 -25.62 -7.09 2.73
C LEU A 6 -25.68 -7.58 4.18
N LYS A 7 -25.36 -8.86 4.37
CA LYS A 7 -25.03 -9.41 5.68
C LYS A 7 -23.51 -9.36 5.85
N ILE A 8 -23.03 -8.82 6.97
CA ILE A 8 -21.62 -8.89 7.35
C ILE A 8 -21.43 -10.12 8.24
N GLU A 9 -20.54 -11.02 7.85
CA GLU A 9 -20.13 -12.16 8.64
C GLU A 9 -18.78 -11.86 9.30
N ASP A 10 -18.72 -12.06 10.62
CA ASP A 10 -17.46 -11.89 11.37
C ASP A 10 -16.54 -13.06 11.06
N THR A 11 -15.53 -12.80 10.23
CA THR A 11 -14.60 -13.80 9.69
C THR A 11 -13.14 -13.37 9.82
N TRP A 12 -12.87 -12.15 10.31
CA TRP A 12 -11.54 -11.56 10.35
C TRP A 12 -10.73 -11.91 11.61
N TYR A 13 -10.51 -13.20 11.83
CA TYR A 13 -9.71 -13.72 12.94
C TYR A 13 -8.26 -13.94 12.50
N VAL A 14 -7.43 -12.89 12.59
CA VAL A 14 -6.07 -12.86 12.02
C VAL A 14 -5.00 -12.38 13.00
N ALA A 15 -3.74 -12.76 12.77
CA ALA A 15 -2.60 -12.40 13.63
C ALA A 15 -2.02 -10.99 13.38
N GLY A 16 -2.31 -10.40 12.24
CA GLY A 16 -1.87 -9.06 11.84
C GLY A 16 -2.94 -8.36 11.01
N MET A 17 -2.90 -7.04 10.95
CA MET A 17 -3.96 -6.22 10.32
C MET A 17 -5.36 -6.47 10.92
N ALA A 18 -5.46 -6.94 12.16
CA ALA A 18 -6.75 -7.23 12.81
C ALA A 18 -7.66 -5.98 12.89
N GLY A 19 -7.08 -4.79 13.04
CA GLY A 19 -7.80 -3.52 13.09
C GLY A 19 -8.49 -3.12 11.78
N THR A 20 -8.23 -3.76 10.65
CA THR A 20 -8.91 -3.45 9.37
C THR A 20 -10.34 -3.96 9.34
N GLY A 21 -10.65 -5.01 10.13
CA GLY A 21 -11.98 -5.62 10.15
C GLY A 21 -12.46 -6.09 8.78
N SER A 22 -11.57 -6.74 8.00
CA SER A 22 -11.83 -7.18 6.61
C SER A 22 -12.76 -8.39 6.53
N ASN A 23 -13.92 -8.27 7.18
CA ASN A 23 -14.96 -9.26 7.29
C ASN A 23 -15.63 -9.56 5.95
N THR A 24 -16.25 -10.72 5.86
CA THR A 24 -16.93 -11.16 4.65
C THR A 24 -18.29 -10.47 4.52
N PHE A 25 -18.52 -9.81 3.38
CA PHE A 25 -19.83 -9.29 3.01
C PHE A 25 -20.56 -10.32 2.14
N VAL A 26 -21.73 -10.76 2.58
CA VAL A 26 -22.57 -11.76 1.90
C VAL A 26 -23.83 -11.09 1.35
N GLY A 27 -24.01 -11.19 0.03
CA GLY A 27 -25.22 -10.76 -0.67
C GLY A 27 -25.81 -11.92 -1.47
N LYS A 28 -27.14 -11.99 -1.53
CA LYS A 28 -27.87 -13.03 -2.29
C LYS A 28 -29.00 -12.39 -3.09
N ASP A 29 -29.03 -12.68 -4.38
CA ASP A 29 -30.08 -12.24 -5.32
C ASP A 29 -30.35 -10.72 -5.28
N ILE A 30 -29.30 -9.93 -5.07
CA ILE A 30 -29.37 -8.46 -5.00
C ILE A 30 -29.38 -7.86 -6.40
N PHE A 31 -30.40 -7.07 -6.70
CA PHE A 31 -30.43 -6.28 -7.93
C PHE A 31 -29.51 -5.06 -7.83
N VAL A 32 -28.59 -4.91 -8.79
CA VAL A 32 -27.73 -3.73 -8.91
C VAL A 32 -28.07 -3.00 -10.22
N PRO A 33 -28.54 -1.74 -10.17
CA PRO A 33 -28.85 -0.99 -11.38
C PRO A 33 -27.57 -0.55 -12.11
N GLU A 34 -27.66 -0.40 -13.43
CA GLU A 34 -26.52 -0.11 -14.32
C GLU A 34 -25.73 1.16 -13.96
N HIS A 35 -26.39 2.19 -13.43
CA HIS A 35 -25.69 3.41 -13.01
C HIS A 35 -24.78 3.21 -11.79
N ARG A 36 -24.81 2.03 -11.14
CA ARG A 36 -23.94 1.63 -10.02
C ARG A 36 -22.96 0.53 -10.40
N THR A 37 -22.83 0.22 -11.69
CA THR A 37 -21.86 -0.73 -12.23
C THR A 37 -20.81 0.00 -13.07
N MET A 38 -19.63 -0.60 -13.16
CA MET A 38 -18.53 -0.14 -13.99
C MET A 38 -17.73 -1.36 -14.47
N LEU A 39 -17.25 -1.32 -15.70
CA LEU A 39 -16.41 -2.38 -16.24
C LEU A 39 -14.98 -2.26 -15.68
N ILE A 40 -14.36 -3.41 -15.41
CA ILE A 40 -12.95 -3.43 -14.97
C ILE A 40 -12.03 -2.78 -16.02
N SER A 41 -12.33 -2.96 -17.30
CA SER A 41 -11.59 -2.31 -18.40
C SER A 41 -11.64 -0.78 -18.34
N GLU A 42 -12.77 -0.19 -17.94
CA GLU A 42 -12.91 1.26 -17.71
C GLU A 42 -12.02 1.72 -16.55
N MET A 43 -11.98 0.95 -15.45
CA MET A 43 -11.14 1.27 -14.28
C MET A 43 -9.64 1.12 -14.57
N ILE A 44 -9.25 0.24 -15.48
CA ILE A 44 -7.84 0.07 -15.91
C ILE A 44 -7.41 1.20 -16.85
N SER A 45 -8.28 1.66 -17.74
CA SER A 45 -7.96 2.68 -18.74
C SER A 45 -7.93 4.11 -18.18
N GLY A 46 -8.39 4.33 -16.94
CA GLY A 46 -8.57 5.68 -16.38
C GLY A 46 -9.80 6.40 -16.94
N PHE A 47 -10.77 5.64 -17.47
CA PHE A 47 -12.03 6.20 -17.93
C PHE A 47 -12.82 6.78 -16.75
N SER A 48 -13.25 8.03 -16.89
CA SER A 48 -14.03 8.74 -15.87
C SER A 48 -15.45 8.98 -16.37
N ARG A 49 -16.43 8.60 -15.54
CA ARG A 49 -17.86 8.98 -15.71
C ARG A 49 -18.20 10.26 -14.94
N SER A 50 -17.21 10.95 -14.37
CA SER A 50 -17.40 12.15 -13.55
C SER A 50 -17.75 13.36 -14.41
N ASP A 51 -18.67 14.19 -13.92
CA ASP A 51 -18.96 15.51 -14.50
C ASP A 51 -17.80 16.52 -14.28
N HIS A 52 -16.85 16.16 -13.41
CA HIS A 52 -15.63 16.93 -13.13
C HIS A 52 -14.48 16.46 -14.02
N SER A 53 -14.65 16.56 -15.33
CA SER A 53 -13.65 16.09 -16.30
C SER A 53 -12.34 16.88 -16.26
N ASP A 54 -12.35 18.07 -15.66
CA ASP A 54 -11.21 18.95 -15.46
C ASP A 54 -10.28 18.46 -14.35
N GLU A 55 -10.83 17.86 -13.29
CA GLU A 55 -10.07 17.33 -12.14
C GLU A 55 -9.19 16.12 -12.54
N PRO A 56 -7.85 16.27 -12.51
CA PRO A 56 -6.92 15.20 -12.84
C PRO A 56 -7.19 13.91 -12.04
N LEU A 57 -7.45 14.00 -10.74
CA LEU A 57 -7.61 12.84 -9.86
C LEU A 57 -8.61 11.80 -10.41
N TYR A 58 -9.69 12.24 -11.06
CA TYR A 58 -10.71 11.33 -11.59
C TYR A 58 -10.32 10.61 -12.88
N ARG A 59 -9.22 11.01 -13.54
CA ARG A 59 -8.68 10.35 -14.74
C ARG A 59 -7.56 9.36 -14.41
N ALA A 60 -7.17 9.24 -13.15
CA ALA A 60 -6.16 8.27 -12.72
C ALA A 60 -6.67 6.83 -12.91
N PRO A 61 -5.86 5.92 -13.48
CA PRO A 61 -6.25 4.52 -13.62
C PRO A 61 -6.38 3.86 -12.24
N LEU A 62 -7.62 3.70 -11.76
CA LEU A 62 -7.95 3.28 -10.40
C LEU A 62 -7.26 1.96 -10.01
N ILE A 63 -7.29 0.96 -10.88
CA ILE A 63 -6.68 -0.36 -10.60
C ILE A 63 -5.15 -0.26 -10.44
N THR A 64 -4.52 0.71 -11.10
CA THR A 64 -3.08 0.97 -11.02
C THR A 64 -2.74 1.76 -9.77
N ALA A 65 -3.59 2.71 -9.35
CA ALA A 65 -3.35 3.59 -8.21
C ALA A 65 -3.71 2.96 -6.85
N LEU A 66 -4.78 2.16 -6.76
CA LEU A 66 -5.25 1.56 -5.50
C LEU A 66 -4.16 0.85 -4.67
N PRO A 67 -3.24 0.06 -5.25
CA PRO A 67 -2.20 -0.62 -4.50
C PRO A 67 -1.25 0.33 -3.74
N LEU A 68 -1.08 1.57 -4.21
CA LEU A 68 -0.20 2.54 -3.56
C LEU A 68 -0.62 2.83 -2.13
N GLY A 69 -1.92 2.84 -1.82
CA GLY A 69 -2.40 3.01 -0.45
C GLY A 69 -1.96 1.86 0.47
N ILE A 70 -1.93 0.63 -0.05
CA ILE A 70 -1.46 -0.55 0.68
C ILE A 70 0.05 -0.48 0.88
N CYS A 71 0.80 -0.17 -0.18
CA CYS A 71 2.26 -0.02 -0.10
C CYS A 71 2.67 1.10 0.86
N ALA A 72 1.99 2.25 0.81
CA ALA A 72 2.26 3.37 1.71
C ALA A 72 2.06 2.99 3.18
N ALA A 73 0.98 2.25 3.52
CA ALA A 73 0.77 1.75 4.87
C ALA A 73 1.88 0.77 5.30
N ALA A 74 2.31 -0.13 4.41
CA ALA A 74 3.40 -1.07 4.68
C ALA A 74 4.75 -0.38 4.91
N VAL A 75 5.08 0.61 4.08
CA VAL A 75 6.31 1.43 4.24
C VAL A 75 6.29 2.17 5.57
N GLY A 76 5.18 2.84 5.92
CA GLY A 76 5.06 3.54 7.19
C GLY A 76 5.17 2.62 8.42
N MET A 77 4.62 1.39 8.34
CA MET A 77 4.82 0.39 9.40
C MET A 77 6.29 -0.03 9.53
N ALA A 78 7.00 -0.20 8.41
CA ALA A 78 8.41 -0.56 8.43
C ALA A 78 9.29 0.57 8.99
N GLU A 79 9.00 1.83 8.64
CA GLU A 79 9.64 3.01 9.22
C GLU A 79 9.44 3.06 10.74
N ALA A 80 8.20 2.95 11.21
CA ALA A 80 7.92 2.95 12.64
C ALA A 80 8.58 1.78 13.40
N ALA A 81 8.61 0.58 12.81
CA ALA A 81 9.28 -0.57 13.40
C ALA A 81 10.81 -0.36 13.49
N PHE A 82 11.40 0.29 12.49
CA PHE A 82 12.81 0.64 12.50
C PHE A 82 13.12 1.67 13.58
N ASP A 83 12.32 2.73 13.71
CA ASP A 83 12.48 3.75 14.75
C ASP A 83 12.38 3.14 16.16
N LEU A 84 11.36 2.30 16.39
CA LEU A 84 11.22 1.55 17.65
C LEU A 84 12.42 0.63 17.91
N THR A 85 13.05 0.08 16.87
CA THR A 85 14.25 -0.74 17.01
C THR A 85 15.44 0.11 17.46
N LEU A 86 15.61 1.31 16.90
CA LEU A 86 16.65 2.26 17.31
C LEU A 86 16.43 2.76 18.74
N GLU A 87 15.22 3.16 19.11
CA GLU A 87 14.88 3.56 20.48
C GLU A 87 15.18 2.45 21.49
N ASN A 88 14.85 1.20 21.15
CA ASN A 88 15.17 0.06 22.01
C ASN A 88 16.68 -0.21 22.10
N LEU A 89 17.44 0.09 21.05
CA LEU A 89 18.89 -0.05 21.03
C LEU A 89 19.59 0.99 21.92
N GLU A 90 19.06 2.21 22.01
CA GLU A 90 19.57 3.26 22.89
C GLU A 90 19.55 2.85 24.37
N ARG A 91 18.66 1.94 24.75
CA ARG A 91 18.57 1.37 26.10
C ARG A 91 19.74 0.45 26.45
N GLY A 92 20.66 0.17 25.53
CA GLY A 92 21.92 -0.55 25.79
C GLY A 92 21.69 -2.00 26.23
N ARG A 93 21.08 -2.81 25.36
CA ARG A 93 20.75 -4.22 25.66
C ARG A 93 21.83 -5.18 25.13
N PRO A 94 22.13 -6.27 25.86
CA PRO A 94 23.04 -7.30 25.38
C PRO A 94 22.39 -8.12 24.27
N ILE A 95 23.22 -8.65 23.37
CA ILE A 95 22.80 -9.72 22.46
C ILE A 95 22.97 -11.04 23.22
N VAL A 96 21.85 -11.64 23.60
CA VAL A 96 21.80 -12.90 24.36
C VAL A 96 22.61 -13.97 23.64
N THR A 97 23.39 -14.75 24.38
CA THR A 97 24.33 -15.78 23.86
C THR A 97 25.50 -15.27 23.00
N SER A 98 25.83 -13.97 23.06
CA SER A 98 27.02 -13.41 22.39
C SER A 98 28.01 -12.76 23.38
N LEU A 99 29.15 -12.28 22.87
CA LEU A 99 30.13 -11.48 23.62
C LEU A 99 29.73 -10.00 23.76
N TYR A 100 28.68 -9.54 23.07
CA TYR A 100 28.26 -8.14 23.07
C TYR A 100 27.27 -7.87 24.20
N THR A 101 27.77 -7.22 25.26
CA THR A 101 26.93 -6.70 26.36
C THR A 101 26.12 -5.46 25.95
N ASP A 102 26.49 -4.84 24.83
CA ASP A 102 25.77 -3.76 24.16
C ASP A 102 25.68 -4.07 22.67
N ALA A 103 24.45 -4.28 22.16
CA ALA A 103 24.19 -4.59 20.76
C ALA A 103 24.75 -3.54 19.79
N ARG A 104 24.92 -2.28 20.22
CA ARG A 104 25.50 -1.20 19.40
C ARG A 104 26.94 -1.47 19.00
N GLN A 105 27.66 -2.30 19.77
CA GLN A 105 29.06 -2.65 19.50
C GLN A 105 29.21 -3.83 18.54
N SER A 106 28.10 -4.48 18.15
CA SER A 106 28.13 -5.63 17.25
C SER A 106 28.15 -5.20 15.78
N PRO A 107 29.21 -5.48 15.00
CA PRO A 107 29.26 -5.15 13.58
C PRO A 107 28.14 -5.82 12.77
N SER A 108 27.80 -7.08 13.09
CA SER A 108 26.71 -7.79 12.43
C SER A 108 25.35 -7.11 12.65
N TYR A 109 25.12 -6.57 13.85
CA TYR A 109 23.90 -5.82 14.15
C TYR A 109 23.86 -4.49 13.38
N GLN A 110 24.98 -3.77 13.33
CA GLN A 110 25.11 -2.52 12.56
C GLN A 110 24.86 -2.75 11.05
N LEU A 111 25.44 -3.79 10.47
CA LEU A 111 25.23 -4.15 9.07
C LEU A 111 23.76 -4.51 8.80
N ASN A 112 23.13 -5.29 9.69
CA ASN A 112 21.72 -5.64 9.54
C ASN A 112 20.80 -4.41 9.59
N LEU A 113 21.08 -3.44 10.47
CA LEU A 113 20.35 -2.17 10.51
C LEU A 113 20.55 -1.36 9.22
N ALA A 114 21.78 -1.30 8.71
CA ALA A 114 22.08 -0.60 7.46
C ALA A 114 21.33 -1.22 6.27
N ASP A 115 21.34 -2.56 6.15
CA ASP A 115 20.60 -3.29 5.12
C ASP A 115 19.10 -3.04 5.24
N THR A 116 18.56 -3.13 6.47
CA THR A 116 17.14 -2.89 6.74
C THR A 116 16.72 -1.48 6.35
N ARG A 117 17.51 -0.46 6.71
CA ARG A 117 17.25 0.93 6.30
C ARG A 117 17.25 1.08 4.78
N GLY A 118 18.23 0.47 4.10
CA GLY A 118 18.32 0.48 2.65
C GLY A 118 17.10 -0.16 1.96
N LEU A 119 16.56 -1.25 2.52
CA LEU A 119 15.34 -1.89 2.02
C LEU A 119 14.11 -0.99 2.19
N ILE A 120 13.94 -0.34 3.35
CA ILE A 120 12.80 0.57 3.60
C ILE A 120 12.89 1.79 2.67
N ASP A 121 14.09 2.36 2.51
CA ASP A 121 14.32 3.50 1.60
C ASP A 121 14.02 3.12 0.15
N SER A 122 14.43 1.93 -0.28
CA SER A 122 14.11 1.40 -1.61
C SER A 122 12.60 1.25 -1.80
N ALA A 123 11.89 0.64 -0.85
CA ALA A 123 10.43 0.48 -0.92
C ALA A 123 9.71 1.83 -1.00
N ARG A 124 10.18 2.84 -0.25
CA ARG A 124 9.66 4.21 -0.32
C ARG A 124 9.92 4.84 -1.69
N LEU A 125 11.11 4.67 -2.25
CA LEU A 125 11.46 5.19 -3.58
C LEU A 125 10.59 4.56 -4.68
N HIS A 126 10.36 3.25 -4.65
CA HIS A 126 9.49 2.58 -5.60
C HIS A 126 8.04 3.07 -5.48
N THR A 127 7.50 3.14 -4.26
CA THR A 127 6.14 3.64 -4.01
C THR A 127 5.97 5.08 -4.51
N MET A 128 6.92 5.96 -4.21
CA MET A 128 6.86 7.37 -4.63
C MET A 128 7.06 7.54 -6.14
N ARG A 129 7.91 6.72 -6.77
CA ARG A 129 8.07 6.71 -8.23
C ARG A 129 6.79 6.29 -8.92
N ALA A 130 6.17 5.22 -8.44
CA ALA A 130 4.91 4.71 -8.95
C ALA A 130 3.79 5.76 -8.85
N ALA A 131 3.65 6.42 -7.69
CA ALA A 131 2.72 7.54 -7.50
C ALA A 131 3.02 8.70 -8.45
N SER A 132 4.28 9.14 -8.53
CA SER A 132 4.69 10.27 -9.38
C SER A 132 4.43 10.02 -10.86
N ASP A 133 4.60 8.78 -11.32
CA ASP A 133 4.38 8.45 -12.73
C ASP A 133 2.89 8.34 -13.08
N ILE A 134 2.03 7.90 -12.14
CA ILE A 134 0.58 8.01 -12.27
C ILE A 134 0.18 9.49 -12.33
N ASP A 135 0.59 10.29 -11.35
CA ASP A 135 0.23 11.72 -11.27
C ASP A 135 0.67 12.48 -12.52
N ARG A 136 1.86 12.19 -13.04
CA ARG A 136 2.38 12.79 -14.27
C ARG A 136 1.53 12.41 -15.48
N SER A 137 1.21 11.12 -15.65
CA SER A 137 0.40 10.68 -16.80
C SER A 137 -0.91 11.45 -16.90
N VAL A 138 -1.57 11.63 -15.75
CA VAL A 138 -2.85 12.31 -15.62
C VAL A 138 -2.72 13.83 -15.81
N SER A 139 -1.66 14.44 -15.27
CA SER A 139 -1.38 15.88 -15.40
C SER A 139 -1.08 16.27 -16.84
N ASP A 140 -0.34 15.41 -17.56
CA ASP A 140 0.02 15.61 -18.97
C ASP A 140 -1.14 15.25 -19.92
N GLY A 141 -2.26 14.72 -19.40
CA GLY A 141 -3.39 14.25 -20.20
C GLY A 141 -3.08 13.01 -21.04
N THR A 142 -2.09 12.23 -20.64
CA THR A 142 -1.64 11.02 -21.34
C THR A 142 -2.15 9.76 -20.65
N SER A 143 -2.33 8.69 -21.41
CA SER A 143 -2.64 7.38 -20.85
C SER A 143 -1.37 6.56 -20.69
N MET A 144 -1.20 5.95 -19.52
CA MET A 144 -0.11 5.01 -19.29
C MET A 144 -0.23 3.81 -20.25
N THR A 145 0.87 3.41 -20.86
CA THR A 145 0.99 2.18 -21.63
C THR A 145 0.87 0.94 -20.73
N ASP A 146 0.63 -0.23 -21.32
CA ASP A 146 0.56 -1.49 -20.59
C ASP A 146 1.87 -1.79 -19.84
N LEU A 147 3.02 -1.47 -20.43
CA LEU A 147 4.34 -1.65 -19.81
C LEU A 147 4.53 -0.71 -18.62
N GLU A 148 4.12 0.55 -18.72
CA GLU A 148 4.21 1.50 -17.60
C GLU A 148 3.32 1.06 -16.43
N ARG A 149 2.08 0.62 -16.71
CA ARG A 149 1.19 0.08 -15.68
C ARG A 149 1.75 -1.19 -15.05
N ALA A 150 2.32 -2.09 -15.84
CA ALA A 150 2.97 -3.31 -15.34
C ALA A 150 4.18 -2.99 -14.44
N ARG A 151 5.01 -2.01 -14.84
CA ARG A 151 6.15 -1.56 -14.02
C ARG A 151 5.68 -0.89 -12.73
N VAL A 152 4.65 -0.03 -12.77
CA VAL A 152 4.05 0.55 -11.56
C VAL A 152 3.51 -0.53 -10.62
N ARG A 153 3.05 -1.66 -11.15
CA ARG A 153 2.58 -2.80 -10.34
C ARG A 153 3.73 -3.63 -9.74
N LEU A 154 4.89 -3.61 -10.38
CA LEU A 154 6.11 -4.28 -9.92
C LEU A 154 6.81 -3.47 -8.82
N ASP A 155 6.81 -2.15 -8.97
CA ASP A 155 7.28 -1.19 -7.96
C ASP A 155 6.50 -1.30 -6.64
#